data_AF-A0A2D6LUF3-F1
#
_entry.id   AF-A0A2D6LUF3-F1
#
_cell.length_a   1.000
_cell.length_b   1.000
_cell.length_c   1.000
_cell.angle_alpha   90.00
_cell.angle_beta   90.00
_cell.angle_gamma   90.00
#
_symmetry.space_group_name_H-M   'P 1'
#
loop_
_entity.id
_entity.type
_entity.pdbx_description
1 polymer ?
#
loop_
_entity_poly.entity_id
_entity_poly.type
_entity_poly.pdbx_seq_one_letter_code
_entity_poly.pdbx_strand_id
1 'polypeptide(L)'
;MGLFDKLTVKNFSAFALQNYDNPQCADLEEFQEDLRRFRYLKRLCHRYHEAGELRERLMLNHLITIFNVFGYEASMRMLDFKIQEPSYWSSIKTMLLYLGYVDESWNTEIPVNDELAQKLREL
;
A
#
# COMPACT_ATOMS: atom_id res chain seq x y z
N MET A 1 -8.77 -3.07 25.47
CA MET A 1 -8.33 -3.34 24.09
C MET A 1 -9.49 -2.95 23.20
N GLY A 2 -9.36 -1.87 22.43
CA GLY A 2 -10.38 -1.37 21.52
C GLY A 2 -10.60 -2.31 20.33
N LEU A 3 -11.75 -2.19 19.67
CA LEU A 3 -12.16 -3.03 18.53
C LEU A 3 -11.13 -3.07 17.39
N PHE A 4 -10.31 -2.01 17.27
CA PHE A 4 -9.34 -1.83 16.20
C PHE A 4 -7.90 -1.76 16.69
N ASP A 5 -7.56 -2.24 17.89
CA ASP A 5 -6.16 -2.24 18.36
C ASP A 5 -5.28 -3.14 17.47
N LYS A 6 -5.83 -4.28 17.02
CA LYS A 6 -5.20 -5.19 16.07
C LYS A 6 -6.13 -5.45 14.89
N LEU A 7 -5.61 -5.33 13.67
CA LEU A 7 -6.34 -5.74 12.47
C LEU A 7 -6.38 -7.26 12.35
N THR A 8 -7.55 -7.76 11.98
CA THR A 8 -7.90 -9.15 11.77
C THR A 8 -8.78 -9.25 10.54
N VAL A 9 -8.95 -10.45 10.00
CA VAL A 9 -9.85 -10.67 8.85
C VAL A 9 -11.29 -10.19 9.15
N LYS A 10 -11.73 -10.30 10.41
CA LYS A 10 -13.10 -9.97 10.83
C LYS A 10 -13.35 -8.46 10.94
N ASN A 11 -12.36 -7.68 11.40
CA ASN A 11 -12.53 -6.24 11.64
C ASN A 11 -11.90 -5.35 10.55
N PHE A 12 -11.14 -5.93 9.61
CA PHE A 12 -10.44 -5.17 8.57
C PHE A 12 -11.38 -4.27 7.75
N SER A 13 -12.49 -4.80 7.24
CA SER A 13 -13.42 -4.01 6.41
C SER A 13 -14.11 -2.91 7.20
N ALA A 14 -14.46 -3.17 8.46
CA ALA A 14 -15.06 -2.16 9.34
C ALA A 14 -14.07 -1.04 9.66
N PHE A 15 -12.80 -1.39 9.91
CA PHE A 15 -11.73 -0.42 10.10
C PHE A 15 -11.51 0.44 8.85
N ALA A 16 -11.45 -0.20 7.68
CA ALA A 16 -11.29 0.51 6.41
C ALA A 16 -12.43 1.49 6.16
N LEU A 17 -13.68 1.05 6.37
CA LEU A 17 -14.86 1.89 6.20
C LEU A 17 -14.87 3.09 7.15
N GLN A 18 -14.44 2.91 8.40
CA GLN A 18 -14.36 4.01 9.38
C GLN A 18 -13.36 5.09 8.98
N ASN A 19 -12.28 4.71 8.27
CA ASN A 19 -11.22 5.63 7.84
C ASN A 19 -11.34 6.01 6.36
N TYR A 20 -12.45 5.65 5.71
CA TYR A 20 -12.64 5.92 4.29
C TYR A 20 -13.19 7.33 4.10
N ASP A 21 -12.42 8.15 3.40
CA ASP A 21 -12.77 9.51 3.00
C ASP A 21 -12.52 9.66 1.50
N ASN A 22 -13.57 9.38 0.72
CA ASN A 22 -13.57 9.63 -0.72
C ASN A 22 -14.78 10.53 -1.04
N PRO A 23 -14.56 11.83 -1.27
CA PRO A 23 -15.63 12.78 -1.61
C PRO A 23 -16.42 12.43 -2.87
N GLN A 24 -15.85 11.61 -3.74
CA GLN A 24 -16.47 11.17 -4.99
C GLN A 24 -17.19 9.83 -4.86
N CYS A 25 -17.19 9.22 -3.67
CA CYS A 25 -17.79 7.91 -3.45
C CYS A 25 -19.29 7.94 -3.75
N ALA A 26 -19.68 7.32 -4.85
CA ALA A 26 -21.08 7.23 -5.28
C ALA A 26 -21.81 6.08 -4.59
N ASP A 27 -21.12 4.97 -4.33
CA ASP A 27 -21.71 3.76 -3.77
C ASP A 27 -20.72 2.84 -3.02
N LEU A 28 -21.24 1.72 -2.52
CA LEU A 28 -20.46 0.70 -1.83
C LEU A 28 -19.49 -0.05 -2.76
N GLU A 29 -19.77 -0.11 -4.06
CA GLU A 29 -18.96 -0.83 -5.03
C GLU A 29 -17.61 -0.13 -5.22
N GLU A 30 -17.59 1.20 -5.29
CA GLU A 30 -16.36 2.01 -5.34
C GLU A 30 -15.47 1.80 -4.11
N PHE A 31 -16.06 1.79 -2.90
CA PHE A 31 -15.32 1.45 -1.68
C PHE A 31 -14.68 0.05 -1.77
N GLN A 32 -15.42 -0.93 -2.30
CA GLN A 32 -14.87 -2.28 -2.49
C GLN A 32 -13.77 -2.31 -3.57
N GLU A 33 -13.81 -1.45 -4.58
CA GLU A 33 -12.75 -1.28 -5.57
C GLU A 33 -11.47 -0.75 -4.95
N ASP A 34 -11.57 0.29 -4.13
CA ASP A 34 -10.42 0.84 -3.43
C ASP A 34 -9.82 -0.17 -2.44
N LEU A 35 -10.67 -0.94 -1.75
CA LEU A 35 -10.21 -2.07 -0.95
C LEU A 35 -9.52 -3.17 -1.77
N ARG A 36 -9.91 -3.39 -3.03
CA ARG A 36 -9.25 -4.37 -3.92
C ARG A 36 -7.84 -3.94 -4.31
N ARG A 37 -7.49 -2.65 -4.22
CA ARG A 37 -6.14 -2.14 -4.55
C ARG A 37 -5.03 -2.78 -3.72
N PHE A 38 -5.27 -3.08 -2.44
CA PHE A 38 -4.30 -3.82 -1.62
C PHE A 38 -3.96 -5.19 -2.21
N ARG A 39 -4.97 -5.90 -2.73
CA ARG A 39 -4.78 -7.21 -3.39
C ARG A 39 -4.03 -7.05 -4.70
N TYR A 40 -4.35 -6.03 -5.50
CA TYR A 40 -3.69 -5.79 -6.78
C TYR A 40 -2.23 -5.37 -6.59
N LEU A 41 -1.94 -4.48 -5.63
CA LEU A 41 -0.58 -4.14 -5.22
C LEU A 41 0.21 -5.38 -4.82
N LYS A 42 -0.34 -6.25 -3.97
CA LYS A 42 0.30 -7.52 -3.60
C LYS A 42 0.62 -8.40 -4.80
N ARG A 43 -0.31 -8.51 -5.77
CA ARG A 43 -0.09 -9.28 -7.01
C ARG A 43 1.01 -8.68 -7.89
N LEU A 44 1.13 -7.36 -7.92
CA LEU A 44 2.20 -6.68 -8.64
C LEU A 44 3.56 -6.90 -7.99
N CYS A 45 3.64 -6.79 -6.66
CA CYS A 45 4.85 -7.15 -5.93
C CYS A 45 5.26 -8.60 -6.22
N HIS A 46 4.33 -9.55 -6.13
CA HIS A 46 4.61 -10.95 -6.46
C HIS A 46 5.16 -11.11 -7.88
N ARG A 47 4.55 -10.49 -8.90
CA ARG A 47 5.05 -10.59 -10.28
C ARG A 47 6.44 -9.99 -10.46
N TYR A 48 6.71 -8.86 -9.79
CA TYR A 48 8.02 -8.25 -9.86
C TYR A 48 9.09 -9.14 -9.20
N HIS A 49 8.81 -9.67 -8.02
CA HIS A 49 9.79 -10.49 -7.26
C HIS A 49 10.00 -11.88 -7.85
N GLU A 50 8.97 -12.50 -8.42
CA GLU A 50 9.07 -13.86 -8.98
C GLU A 50 9.49 -13.89 -10.46
N ALA A 51 9.10 -12.88 -11.25
CA ALA A 51 9.28 -12.88 -12.70
C ALA A 51 10.05 -11.67 -13.25
N GLY A 52 10.45 -10.71 -12.40
CA GLY A 52 11.10 -9.46 -12.84
C GLY A 52 10.17 -8.49 -13.56
N GLU A 53 8.85 -8.76 -13.58
CA GLU A 53 7.87 -7.94 -14.30
C GLU A 53 7.46 -6.71 -13.49
N LEU A 54 8.26 -5.65 -13.58
CA LEU A 54 7.96 -4.39 -12.91
C LEU A 54 6.89 -3.57 -13.67
N ARG A 55 5.91 -3.07 -12.92
CA ARG A 55 4.84 -2.17 -13.39
C ARG A 55 4.72 -0.97 -12.45
N GLU A 56 5.82 -0.23 -12.30
CA GLU A 56 6.01 0.81 -11.29
C GLU A 56 4.91 1.86 -11.31
N ARG A 57 4.51 2.40 -12.46
CA ARG A 57 3.42 3.40 -12.56
C ARG A 57 2.09 2.87 -12.00
N LEU A 58 1.77 1.60 -12.25
CA LEU A 58 0.53 0.98 -11.75
C LEU A 58 0.59 0.71 -10.24
N MET A 59 1.76 0.29 -9.74
CA MET A 59 1.99 0.11 -8.31
C MET A 59 1.89 1.45 -7.56
N LEU A 60 2.51 2.51 -8.09
CA LEU A 60 2.39 3.87 -7.57
C LEU A 60 0.94 4.33 -7.56
N ASN A 61 0.19 4.11 -8.65
CA ASN A 61 -1.23 4.48 -8.69
C ASN A 61 -2.04 3.80 -7.58
N HIS A 62 -1.82 2.49 -7.35
CA HIS A 62 -2.50 1.80 -6.26
C HIS A 62 -2.15 2.38 -4.89
N LEU A 63 -0.87 2.66 -4.62
CA LEU A 63 -0.44 3.31 -3.38
C LEU A 63 -1.09 4.68 -3.24
N ILE A 64 -0.93 5.58 -4.21
CA ILE A 64 -1.50 6.93 -4.18
C ILE A 64 -3.01 6.88 -3.88
N THR A 65 -3.78 6.05 -4.60
CA THR A 65 -5.22 5.95 -4.34
C THR A 65 -5.52 5.44 -2.93
N ILE A 66 -4.80 4.41 -2.45
CA ILE A 66 -4.95 3.91 -1.08
C ILE A 66 -4.75 5.05 -0.06
N PHE A 67 -3.65 5.80 -0.17
CA PHE A 67 -3.36 6.88 0.77
C PHE A 67 -4.33 8.06 0.66
N ASN A 68 -4.82 8.36 -0.55
CA ASN A 68 -5.79 9.43 -0.76
C ASN A 68 -7.13 9.14 -0.09
N VAL A 69 -7.64 7.91 -0.20
CA VAL A 69 -9.00 7.59 0.27
C VAL A 69 -9.04 7.04 1.70
N PHE A 70 -7.92 6.59 2.25
CA PHE A 70 -7.86 6.07 3.63
C PHE A 70 -7.00 6.90 4.57
N GLY A 71 -6.29 7.91 4.07
CA GLY A 71 -5.30 8.68 4.83
C GLY A 71 -4.06 7.85 5.22
N TYR A 72 -3.06 8.53 5.79
CA TYR A 72 -1.75 7.93 6.05
C TYR A 72 -1.81 6.79 7.07
N GLU A 73 -2.30 7.06 8.28
CA GLU A 73 -2.30 6.10 9.40
C GLU A 73 -3.06 4.81 9.08
N ALA A 74 -4.26 4.92 8.52
CA ALA A 74 -5.05 3.74 8.20
C ALA A 74 -4.43 2.96 7.03
N SER A 75 -3.89 3.64 6.02
CA SER A 75 -3.19 3.00 4.89
C SER A 75 -1.99 2.20 5.35
N MET A 76 -1.14 2.77 6.22
CA MET A 76 0.04 2.08 6.75
C MET A 76 -0.34 0.81 7.52
N ARG A 77 -1.34 0.90 8.40
CA ARG A 77 -1.84 -0.25 9.16
C ARG A 77 -2.46 -1.32 8.26
N MET A 78 -3.21 -0.91 7.23
CA MET A 78 -3.82 -1.85 6.30
C MET A 78 -2.79 -2.49 5.35
N LEU A 79 -1.75 -1.77 4.95
CA LEU A 79 -0.62 -2.31 4.20
C LEU A 79 0.12 -3.36 5.04
N ASP A 80 0.47 -3.06 6.29
CA ASP A 80 1.07 -4.00 7.24
C ASP A 80 0.22 -5.28 7.38
N PHE A 81 -1.10 -5.13 7.54
CA PHE A 81 -1.99 -6.27 7.61
C PHE A 81 -2.08 -7.08 6.30
N LYS A 82 -2.05 -6.44 5.13
CA LYS A 82 -2.25 -7.12 3.83
C LYS A 82 -0.97 -7.66 3.20
N ILE A 83 0.16 -7.03 3.45
CA ILE A 83 1.47 -7.37 2.88
C ILE A 83 2.27 -8.15 3.91
N GLN A 84 2.02 -9.45 3.96
CA GLN A 84 2.65 -10.38 4.90
C GLN A 84 4.02 -10.89 4.43
N GLU A 85 4.37 -10.70 3.16
CA GLU A 85 5.63 -11.17 2.58
C GLU A 85 6.72 -10.10 2.80
N PRO A 86 7.75 -10.36 3.63
CA PRO A 86 8.76 -9.36 3.98
C PRO A 86 9.54 -8.83 2.77
N SER A 87 9.82 -9.67 1.77
CA SER A 87 10.56 -9.25 0.57
C SER A 87 9.86 -8.13 -0.20
N TYR A 88 8.53 -8.10 -0.20
CA TYR A 88 7.76 -7.07 -0.91
C TYR A 88 7.92 -5.68 -0.30
N TRP A 89 8.27 -5.60 0.98
CA TRP A 89 8.44 -4.32 1.67
C TRP A 89 9.63 -3.52 1.17
N SER A 90 10.66 -4.15 0.59
CA SER A 90 11.74 -3.40 -0.06
C SER A 90 11.21 -2.54 -1.21
N SER A 91 10.33 -3.10 -2.06
CA SER A 91 9.71 -2.36 -3.16
C SER A 91 8.71 -1.31 -2.64
N ILE A 92 7.88 -1.66 -1.66
CA ILE A 92 6.89 -0.74 -1.10
C ILE A 92 7.58 0.42 -0.39
N LYS A 93 8.57 0.17 0.47
CA LYS A 93 9.37 1.21 1.14
C LYS A 93 9.96 2.19 0.13
N THR A 94 10.56 1.66 -0.94
CA THR A 94 11.15 2.48 -2.01
C THR A 94 10.11 3.40 -2.65
N MET A 95 8.91 2.89 -2.93
CA MET A 95 7.81 3.71 -3.46
C MET A 95 7.26 4.71 -2.43
N LEU A 96 7.15 4.35 -1.15
CA LEU A 96 6.70 5.26 -0.10
C LEU A 96 7.68 6.43 0.10
N LEU A 97 8.99 6.15 0.06
CA LEU A 97 10.04 7.18 0.06
C LEU A 97 9.90 8.09 -1.16
N TYR A 98 9.76 7.52 -2.36
CA TYR A 98 9.59 8.28 -3.60
C TYR A 98 8.34 9.19 -3.56
N LEU A 99 7.24 8.70 -2.99
CA LEU A 99 5.99 9.46 -2.84
C LEU A 99 6.02 10.46 -1.67
N GLY A 100 7.07 10.46 -0.85
CA GLY A 100 7.20 11.33 0.33
C GLY A 100 6.26 10.95 1.48
N TYR A 101 5.74 9.73 1.52
CA TYR A 101 4.92 9.25 2.64
C TYR A 101 5.75 8.86 3.86
N VAL A 102 7.00 8.46 3.66
CA VAL A 102 7.95 8.14 4.73
C VAL A 102 9.30 8.80 4.44
N ASP A 103 10.12 8.96 5.47
CA ASP A 103 11.51 9.41 5.34
C ASP A 103 12.50 8.25 5.48
N GLU A 104 13.79 8.54 5.30
CA GLU A 104 14.87 7.54 5.34
C GLU A 104 15.02 6.85 6.70
N SER A 105 14.52 7.46 7.79
CA SER A 105 14.55 6.88 9.14
C SER A 105 13.47 5.81 9.36
N TRP A 106 12.47 5.74 8.49
CA TRP A 106 11.41 4.76 8.59
C TRP A 106 11.89 3.34 8.24
N ASN A 107 11.76 2.42 9.21
CA ASN A 107 12.11 1.00 9.08
C ASN A 107 13.46 0.78 8.38
N THR A 108 14.54 1.29 8.98
CA THR A 108 15.91 1.26 8.43
C THR A 108 16.41 -0.15 8.10
N GLU A 109 15.88 -1.19 8.75
CA GLU A 109 16.20 -2.60 8.50
C GLU A 109 15.71 -3.09 7.12
N ILE A 110 14.69 -2.45 6.55
CA ILE A 110 14.17 -2.79 5.23
C ILE A 110 15.03 -2.08 4.17
N PRO A 111 15.70 -2.80 3.26
CA PRO A 111 16.55 -2.17 2.25
C PRO A 111 15.72 -1.47 1.17
N VAL A 112 16.29 -0.41 0.60
CA VAL A 112 15.77 0.22 -0.62
C VAL A 112 16.06 -0.72 -1.80
N ASN A 113 15.12 -0.82 -2.73
CA ASN A 113 15.31 -1.53 -3.99
C ASN A 113 15.93 -0.58 -5.02
N ASP A 114 17.22 -0.74 -5.28
CA ASP A 114 17.98 0.18 -6.12
C ASP A 114 17.52 0.21 -7.59
N GLU A 115 17.17 -0.96 -8.15
CA GLU A 115 16.66 -1.07 -9.53
C GLU A 115 15.37 -0.25 -9.69
N LEU A 116 14.43 -0.45 -8.76
CA LEU A 116 13.19 0.30 -8.73
C LEU A 116 13.44 1.78 -8.47
N ALA A 117 14.30 2.13 -7.52
CA ALA A 117 14.63 3.52 -7.21
C ALA A 117 15.19 4.26 -8.43
N GLN A 118 16.02 3.60 -9.24
CA GLN A 118 16.50 4.15 -10.50
C GLN A 118 15.36 4.41 -11.47
N LYS A 119 14.47 3.43 -11.70
CA LYS A 119 13.32 3.63 -12.59
C LYS A 119 12.39 4.75 -12.13
N LEU A 120 12.19 4.89 -10.82
CA LEU A 120 11.37 5.96 -10.25
C LEU A 120 11.97 7.35 -10.49
N ARG A 121 13.30 7.50 -10.52
CA ARG A 121 13.97 8.77 -10.84
C ARG A 121 13.83 9.20 -12.30
N GLU A 122 13.49 8.26 -13.17
CA GLU A 122 13.30 8.50 -14.62
C GLU A 122 11.83 8.83 -14.98
N LEU A 123 10.90 8.81 -14.01
CA LEU A 123 9.48 9.09 -14.22
C LEU A 123 9.15 10.58 -14.34
#